data_AF-A0A945CDL5-F1
#
_entry.id   AF-A0A945CDL5-F1
#
_cell.length_a   1.000
_cell.length_b   1.000
_cell.length_c   1.000
_cell.angle_alpha   90.00
_cell.angle_beta   90.00
_cell.angle_gamma   90.00
#
_symmetry.space_group_name_H-M   'P 1'
#
loop_
_entity.id
_entity.type
_entity.pdbx_description
1 polymer ?
#
loop_
_entity_poly.entity_id
_entity_poly.type
_entity_poly.pdbx_seq_one_letter_code
_entity_poly.pdbx_strand_id
1 'polypeptide(L)' 'MLPITARTVYIDPEVAKRPNCQHRLERILPHIHCDDIREYDEQALKEINSVGSRRHGKDDFGDDAILAFTTFDEKRRGW' A
#
# COMPACT_ATOMS: atom_id res chain seq x y z
N MET A 1 11.30 13.60 7.14
CA MET A 1 11.02 12.30 6.50
C MET A 1 11.21 12.53 5.00
N LEU A 2 11.92 11.65 4.28
CA LEU A 2 12.03 11.78 2.82
C LEU A 2 10.64 11.54 2.19
N PRO A 3 10.27 12.26 1.13
CA PRO A 3 8.99 12.05 0.45
C PRO A 3 8.92 10.64 -0.13
N ILE A 4 7.81 9.95 0.11
CA ILE A 4 7.56 8.62 -0.47
C ILE A 4 6.66 8.82 -1.70
N THR A 5 7.17 8.54 -2.89
CA THR A 5 6.34 8.59 -4.11
C THR A 5 5.63 7.27 -4.30
N ALA A 6 4.32 7.31 -4.51
CA ALA A 6 3.52 6.13 -4.80
C ALA A 6 2.41 6.46 -5.81
N ARG A 7 2.19 5.54 -6.76
CA ARG A 7 1.06 5.60 -7.68
C ARG A 7 -0.26 5.47 -6.93
N THR A 8 -0.35 4.46 -6.07
CA THR A 8 -1.57 4.11 -5.34
C THR A 8 -1.23 3.72 -3.91
N VAL A 9 -2.04 4.20 -2.96
CA VAL A 9 -1.98 3.83 -1.54
C VAL A 9 -3.25 3.09 -1.16
N TYR A 10 -3.12 1.85 -0.71
CA TYR A 10 -4.22 1.08 -0.13
C TYR A 10 -4.19 1.14 1.39
N ILE A 11 -5.35 1.39 1.99
CA ILE A 11 -5.51 1.40 3.45
C ILE A 11 -6.52 0.33 3.83
N ASP A 12 -6.11 -0.60 4.68
CA ASP A 12 -6.99 -1.61 5.24
C ASP A 12 -7.98 -0.99 6.23
N PRO A 13 -9.31 -1.17 6.02
CA PRO A 13 -10.31 -0.66 6.95
C PRO A 13 -10.09 -1.13 8.40
N GLU A 14 -9.54 -2.33 8.62
CA GLU A 14 -9.23 -2.85 9.95
C GLU A 14 -8.03 -2.14 10.60
N VAL A 15 -7.11 -1.59 9.81
CA VAL A 15 -6.04 -0.72 10.29
C VAL A 15 -6.61 0.65 10.65
N ALA A 16 -7.51 1.19 9.83
CA ALA A 16 -8.16 2.48 10.09
C ALA A 16 -9.04 2.46 11.35
N LYS A 17 -9.64 1.31 11.70
CA LYS A 17 -10.47 1.13 12.92
C LYS A 17 -9.66 1.09 14.22
N ARG A 18 -8.34 0.89 14.17
CA ARG A 18 -7.48 0.80 15.37
C ARG A 18 -6.90 2.18 15.70
N PRO A 19 -7.20 2.80 16.86
CA PRO A 19 -6.83 4.19 17.15
C PRO A 19 -5.32 4.49 17.03
N ASN A 20 -4.49 3.57 17.50
CA ASN A 20 -3.03 3.64 17.41
C ASN A 20 -2.51 3.54 15.97
N CYS A 21 -3.18 2.76 15.11
CA CYS A 21 -2.84 2.64 13.71
C CYS A 21 -3.32 3.87 12.91
N GLN A 22 -4.53 4.35 13.19
CA GLN A 22 -5.07 5.57 12.60
C GLN A 22 -4.17 6.78 12.87
N HIS A 23 -3.76 6.99 14.13
CA HIS A 23 -2.86 8.11 14.47
C HIS A 23 -1.52 8.03 13.72
N ARG A 24 -1.02 6.82 13.48
CA ARG A 24 0.20 6.62 12.69
C ARG A 24 -0.03 6.89 11.20
N LEU A 25 -1.17 6.50 10.66
CA LEU A 25 -1.57 6.80 9.28
C LEU A 25 -1.66 8.32 9.05
N GLU A 26 -2.36 9.03 9.92
CA GLU A 26 -2.51 10.49 9.87
C GLU A 26 -1.15 11.22 9.87
N ARG A 27 -0.15 10.66 10.55
CA ARG A 27 1.22 11.20 10.58
C ARG A 27 2.04 10.88 9.33
N ILE A 28 1.77 9.77 8.65
CA ILE A 28 2.58 9.29 7.52
C ILE A 28 2.00 9.76 6.18
N LEU A 29 0.67 9.72 6.01
CA LEU A 29 -0.01 10.06 4.75
C LEU A 29 0.42 11.41 4.17
N PRO A 30 0.60 12.50 4.95
CA PRO A 30 1.05 13.78 4.40
C PRO A 30 2.47 13.78 3.81
N HIS A 31 3.25 12.73 4.06
CA HIS A 31 4.60 12.55 3.53
C HIS A 31 4.65 11.61 2.32
N ILE A 32 3.50 11.09 1.89
CA ILE A 32 3.36 10.28 0.69
C ILE A 32 2.82 11.16 -0.43
N HIS A 33 3.58 11.27 -1.52
CA HIS A 33 3.12 11.89 -2.75
C HIS A 33 2.34 10.85 -3.53
N CYS A 34 1.02 10.89 -3.41
CA CYS A 34 0.09 9.99 -4.07
C CYS A 34 -1.28 10.66 -4.21
N ASP A 35 -1.85 10.63 -5.42
CA ASP A 35 -3.17 11.19 -5.71
C ASP A 35 -4.29 10.14 -5.65
N ASP A 36 -3.95 8.86 -5.44
CA ASP A 36 -4.88 7.72 -5.53
C ASP A 36 -4.84 6.88 -4.25
N ILE A 37 -5.67 7.25 -3.27
CA ILE A 37 -5.82 6.52 -2.00
C ILE A 37 -7.12 5.71 -2.04
N ARG A 38 -7.02 4.40 -1.79
CA ARG A 38 -8.14 3.44 -1.87
C ARG A 38 -8.21 2.53 -0.64
N GLU A 39 -9.35 1.88 -0.45
CA GLU A 39 -9.48 0.81 0.54
C GLU A 39 -8.77 -0.46 0.08
N TYR A 40 -8.17 -1.18 1.02
CA TYR A 40 -7.55 -2.48 0.76
C TYR A 40 -8.63 -3.57 0.69
N ASP A 41 -8.99 -3.98 -0.52
CA ASP A 41 -9.95 -5.04 -0.81
C ASP A 41 -9.33 -6.20 -1.63
N GLU A 42 -10.13 -7.14 -2.12
CA GLU A 42 -9.65 -8.24 -2.96
C GLU A 42 -9.04 -7.77 -4.29
N GLN A 43 -9.49 -6.63 -4.82
CA GLN A 43 -8.96 -6.07 -6.06
C GLN A 43 -7.59 -5.44 -5.79
N ALA A 44 -7.42 -4.74 -4.67
CA ALA A 44 -6.13 -4.24 -4.20
C ALA A 44 -5.11 -5.37 -4.05
N LEU A 45 -5.52 -6.51 -3.47
CA LEU A 45 -4.65 -7.69 -3.33
C LEU A 45 -4.17 -8.20 -4.70
N LYS A 46 -5.07 -8.28 -5.70
CA LYS A 46 -4.70 -8.69 -7.07
C LYS A 46 -3.71 -7.72 -7.71
N GLU A 47 -3.91 -6.42 -7.51
CA GLU A 47 -3.06 -5.38 -8.07
C GLU A 47 -1.65 -5.39 -7.44
N ILE A 48 -1.58 -5.51 -6.12
CA ILE A 48 -0.32 -5.66 -5.39
C ILE A 48 0.43 -6.92 -5.84
N ASN A 49 -0.27 -8.07 -5.95
CA ASN A 49 0.33 -9.30 -6.44
C ASN A 49 0.81 -9.18 -7.89
N SER A 50 0.06 -8.45 -8.74
CA SER A 50 0.48 -8.17 -10.11
C SER A 50 1.80 -7.40 -10.15
N VAL A 51 1.95 -6.36 -9.32
CA VAL A 51 3.20 -5.59 -9.22
C VAL A 51 4.33 -6.43 -8.61
N GLY A 52 4.07 -7.16 -7.53
CA GLY A 52 5.06 -8.02 -6.87
C GLY A 52 5.54 -9.19 -7.75
N SER A 53 4.72 -9.62 -8.72
CA SER A 53 5.09 -10.65 -9.70
C SER A 53 5.98 -10.16 -10.84
N ARG A 54 6.17 -8.83 -10.99
CA ARG A 54 7.07 -8.26 -11.99
C ARG A 54 8.52 -8.59 -11.61
N ARG A 55 9.33 -9.03 -12.58
CA ARG A 55 10.72 -9.42 -12.32
C ARG A 55 11.59 -8.17 -12.20
N HIS A 56 12.24 -8.01 -11.05
CA HIS A 56 13.27 -7.00 -10.82
C HIS A 56 14.30 -7.01 -11.96
N GLY A 57 14.43 -5.88 -12.67
CA GLY A 57 15.47 -5.64 -13.69
C GLY A 57 15.02 -5.66 -15.15
N LYS A 58 13.77 -6.01 -15.46
CA LYS A 58 13.22 -5.87 -16.82
C LYS A 58 12.19 -4.74 -16.93
N ASP A 59 11.45 -4.50 -15.85
CA ASP A 59 10.44 -3.46 -15.78
C ASP A 59 10.98 -2.34 -14.87
N ASP A 60 11.02 -1.12 -15.40
CA ASP A 60 11.45 0.06 -14.65
C ASP A 60 10.50 0.24 -13.46
N PHE A 61 11.04 0.38 -12.24
CA PHE A 61 10.19 0.51 -11.04
C PHE A 61 9.40 1.83 -11.02
N GLY A 62 9.84 2.84 -11.79
CA GLY A 62 9.11 4.07 -12.13
C GLY A 62 8.34 4.75 -11.00
N ASP A 63 7.37 5.58 -11.39
CA ASP A 63 6.32 6.12 -10.49
C ASP A 63 5.26 5.06 -10.15
N ASP A 64 5.51 3.77 -10.45
CA ASP A 64 4.55 2.66 -10.38
C ASP A 64 4.47 2.01 -8.98
N ALA A 65 5.11 2.62 -7.98
CA ALA A 65 5.15 2.10 -6.63
C ALA A 65 3.75 2.05 -5.99
N ILE A 66 3.37 0.89 -5.44
CA ILE A 66 2.15 0.71 -4.66
C ILE A 66 2.52 0.59 -3.19
N LEU A 67 1.81 1.32 -2.33
CA LEU A 67 1.93 1.19 -0.88
C LEU A 67 0.65 0.58 -0.31
N ALA A 68 0.79 -0.35 0.62
CA ALA A 68 -0.34 -0.95 1.31
C ALA A 68 -0.13 -0.89 2.82
N PHE A 69 -1.06 -0.21 3.51
CA PHE A 69 -1.15 -0.20 4.96
C PHE A 69 -2.17 -1.25 5.41
N THR A 70 -1.69 -2.45 5.70
CA THR A 70 -2.52 -3.57 6.18
C THR A 70 -1.91 -4.19 7.43
N THR A 71 -2.74 -4.89 8.22
CA THR A 71 -2.22 -5.76 9.28
C THR A 71 -1.61 -7.00 8.64
N PHE A 72 -0.52 -7.50 9.22
CA PHE A 72 -0.01 -8.83 8.86
C PHE A 72 -1.10 -9.88 9.10
N ASP A 73 -1.62 -10.45 8.02
CA ASP A 73 -2.59 -11.55 8.04
C ASP A 73 -2.04 -12.69 7.18
N GLU A 74 -1.60 -13.77 7.82
CA GLU A 74 -1.04 -14.95 7.14
C GLU A 74 -2.07 -15.59 6.19
N LYS A 75 -3.37 -15.49 6.48
CA LYS A 75 -4.42 -16.06 5.62
C LYS A 75 -4.58 -15.30 4.31
N ARG A 76 -4.15 -14.03 4.26
CA ARG A 76 -4.22 -13.17 3.06
C ARG A 76 -3.00 -13.30 2.16
N ARG A 77 -1.98 -14.06 2.56
CA ARG A 77 -0.72 -14.10 1.81
C ARG A 77 -0.82 -14.82 0.48
N GLY A 78 -1.64 -15.86 0.32
CA GLY A 78 -1.65 -16.63 -0.94
C GLY A 78 -0.25 -17.00 -1.45
N TRP A 79 0.71 -17.16 -0.53
CA TRP A 79 2.07 -17.65 -0.78
C TRP A 79 2.09 -19.16 -0.57
#